data_AF-A0A7C2JVM4-F1
#
_entry.id   AF-A0A7C2JVM4-F1
#
_cell.length_a   1.000
_cell.length_b   1.000
_cell.length_c   1.000
_cell.angle_alpha   90.00
_cell.angle_beta   90.00
_cell.angle_gamma   90.00
#
_symmetry.space_group_name_H-M   'P 1'
#
loop_
_entity.id
_entity.type
_entity.pdbx_description
1 polymer ?
#
loop_
_entity_poly.entity_id
_entity_poly.type
_entity_poly.pdbx_seq_one_letter_code
_entity_poly.pdbx_strand_id
1 'polypeptide(L)'
;MTVALPQAFALDPSNRREFVSVQRVTTSLKRQEKLGEKIGFGALTMRCSRSTVDLMKRGPASIEEQAARLPHRDRARLALRLIESLEPGQEEDVDALWLDETERRVREYDRRGATARDAEEALSEIERQLK
;
A
#
# COMPACT_ATOMS: atom_id res chain seq x y z
N MET A 1 -1.34 37.01 20.73
CA MET A 1 -0.78 35.89 21.51
C MET A 1 0.19 35.15 20.61
N THR A 2 1.47 35.41 20.80
CA THR A 2 2.56 34.98 19.91
C THR A 2 3.04 33.61 20.37
N VAL A 3 2.80 32.57 19.57
CA VAL A 3 3.22 31.20 19.88
C VAL A 3 4.69 31.05 19.46
N ALA A 4 5.56 30.86 20.45
CA ALA A 4 7.00 30.69 20.26
C ALA A 4 7.31 29.34 19.59
N LEU A 5 8.19 29.39 18.58
CA LEU A 5 8.78 28.23 17.91
C LEU A 5 9.66 27.39 18.88
N PRO A 6 9.75 26.07 18.70
CA PRO A 6 10.51 25.19 19.57
C PRO A 6 12.03 25.37 19.40
N GLN A 7 12.72 25.43 20.54
CA GLN A 7 14.17 25.52 20.67
C GLN A 7 14.86 24.29 20.04
N ALA A 8 15.90 24.56 19.27
CA ALA A 8 16.79 23.58 18.67
C ALA A 8 17.49 22.76 19.77
N PHE A 9 17.36 21.43 19.71
CA PHE A 9 18.15 20.52 20.54
C PHE A 9 19.58 20.47 19.96
N ALA A 10 20.46 21.28 20.55
CA ALA A 10 21.88 21.29 20.23
C ALA A 10 22.50 19.93 20.58
N LEU A 11 23.14 19.30 19.59
CA LEU A 11 23.98 18.12 19.78
C LEU A 11 25.19 18.50 20.64
N ASP A 12 25.30 17.89 21.82
CA ASP A 12 26.44 18.04 22.74
C ASP A 12 27.70 17.41 22.12
N PRO A 13 28.78 18.19 21.86
CA PRO A 13 30.03 17.68 21.31
C PRO A 13 30.95 17.01 22.34
N SER A 14 30.51 16.79 23.57
CA SER A 14 31.32 16.20 24.65
C SER A 14 31.35 14.67 24.67
N ASN A 15 30.57 13.99 23.83
CA ASN A 15 30.63 12.52 23.69
C ASN A 15 31.73 12.09 22.69
N ARG A 16 32.97 12.42 23.04
CA ARG A 16 34.18 12.25 22.21
C ARG A 16 35.08 11.15 22.75
N ARG A 17 34.52 10.00 23.14
CA ARG A 17 35.28 8.88 23.75
C ARG A 17 34.79 7.47 23.39
N GLU A 18 34.35 7.22 22.17
CA GLU A 18 34.41 5.86 21.60
C GLU A 18 34.91 5.90 20.16
N PHE A 19 36.07 6.54 19.99
CA PHE A 19 36.79 6.66 18.72
C PHE A 19 38.15 5.96 18.79
N VAL A 20 38.24 4.79 19.43
CA VAL A 20 39.44 3.93 19.36
C VAL A 20 39.05 2.46 19.49
N SER A 21 38.59 1.85 18.41
CA SER A 21 38.62 0.37 18.25
C SER A 21 38.64 -0.11 16.80
N VAL A 22 38.80 0.79 15.81
CA VAL A 22 38.77 0.45 14.37
C VAL A 22 40.14 -0.05 13.84
N GLN A 23 41.12 -0.35 14.70
CA GLN A 23 42.47 -0.74 14.25
C GLN A 23 43.02 -2.09 14.74
N ARG A 24 42.18 -3.05 15.15
CA ARG A 24 42.65 -4.42 15.48
C ARG A 24 41.77 -5.59 14.99
N VAL A 25 41.15 -5.47 13.81
CA VAL A 25 40.46 -6.61 13.18
C VAL A 25 40.93 -6.90 11.75
N THR A 26 41.88 -6.13 11.21
CA THR A 26 42.33 -6.29 9.81
C THR A 26 43.59 -7.14 9.62
N THR A 27 44.09 -7.81 10.66
CA THR A 27 45.29 -8.68 10.57
C THR A 27 45.02 -10.16 10.87
N SER A 28 43.82 -10.66 10.56
CA SER A 28 43.54 -12.10 10.61
C SER A 28 42.82 -12.66 9.37
N LEU A 29 43.01 -12.01 8.22
CA LEU A 29 42.50 -12.44 6.90
C LEU A 29 43.61 -12.92 5.94
N LYS A 30 44.87 -13.05 6.39
CA LYS A 30 45.98 -13.61 5.59
C LYS A 30 46.43 -15.01 6.03
N ARG A 31 45.60 -15.73 6.77
CA ARG A 31 45.89 -17.10 7.26
C ARG A 31 44.87 -18.16 6.79
N GLN A 32 43.95 -17.81 5.89
CA GLN A 32 42.87 -18.71 5.46
C GLN A 32 42.97 -19.16 3.99
N GLU A 33 43.93 -18.68 3.20
CA GLU A 33 44.06 -19.09 1.79
C GLU A 33 44.98 -20.31 1.56
N LYS A 34 45.68 -20.82 2.59
CA LYS A 34 46.73 -21.85 2.40
C LYS A 34 46.38 -23.28 2.81
N LEU A 35 45.11 -23.58 3.09
CA LEU A 35 44.68 -24.92 3.52
C LEU A 35 43.41 -25.45 2.83
N GLY A 36 42.85 -24.73 1.85
CA GLY A 36 41.67 -25.15 1.09
C GLY A 36 41.96 -25.80 -0.28
N GLU A 37 43.23 -25.85 -0.71
CA GLU A 37 43.67 -26.35 -2.02
C GLU A 37 43.89 -27.88 -2.05
N LYS A 38 43.21 -28.64 -1.18
CA LYS A 38 43.34 -30.11 -1.11
C LYS A 38 42.04 -30.81 -0.74
N ILE A 39 40.90 -30.34 -1.22
CA ILE A 39 39.73 -31.22 -1.35
C ILE A 39 38.93 -30.73 -2.55
N GLY A 40 38.96 -31.51 -3.63
CA GLY A 40 38.12 -31.30 -4.79
C GLY A 40 36.66 -31.40 -4.36
N PHE A 41 36.03 -30.26 -4.13
CA PHE A 41 34.59 -30.14 -4.00
C PHE A 41 34.12 -29.37 -5.23
N GLY A 42 33.50 -30.10 -6.15
CA GLY A 42 33.02 -29.59 -7.41
C GLY A 42 32.15 -28.36 -7.23
N ALA A 43 32.29 -27.45 -8.18
CA ALA A 43 31.50 -26.23 -8.30
C ALA A 43 30.00 -26.53 -8.19
N LEU A 44 29.41 -26.18 -7.04
CA LEU A 44 27.99 -25.92 -6.92
C LEU A 44 27.80 -24.59 -6.19
N THR A 45 28.19 -23.51 -6.87
CA THR A 45 27.82 -22.16 -6.43
C THR A 45 26.30 -22.04 -6.56
N MET A 46 25.62 -22.08 -5.41
CA MET A 46 24.20 -21.81 -5.28
C MET A 46 23.95 -20.36 -5.73
N ARG A 47 23.47 -20.19 -6.97
CA ARG A 47 23.11 -18.89 -7.51
C ARG A 47 21.73 -18.50 -6.99
N CYS A 48 21.66 -18.04 -5.75
CA CYS A 48 20.47 -17.33 -5.28
C CYS A 48 20.61 -15.85 -5.66
N SER A 49 20.33 -15.54 -6.92
CA SER A 49 20.10 -14.16 -7.36
C SER A 49 18.61 -13.98 -7.60
N ARG A 50 17.83 -13.92 -6.51
CA ARG A 50 16.45 -13.45 -6.57
C ARG A 50 16.45 -12.04 -6.01
N SER A 51 16.71 -11.09 -6.89
CA SER A 51 16.71 -9.65 -6.60
C SER A 51 15.37 -9.26 -5.99
N THR A 52 15.39 -8.86 -4.72
CA THR A 52 14.24 -8.35 -3.96
C THR A 52 13.64 -7.06 -4.55
N VAL A 53 14.26 -6.51 -5.61
CA VAL A 53 13.90 -5.23 -6.24
C VAL A 53 13.06 -5.36 -7.50
N ASP A 54 12.94 -6.55 -8.12
CA ASP A 54 12.13 -6.74 -9.34
C ASP A 54 10.64 -6.99 -9.04
N LEU A 55 10.30 -7.32 -7.79
CA LEU A 55 8.94 -7.67 -7.40
C LEU A 55 7.99 -6.44 -7.40
N MET A 56 8.53 -5.22 -7.33
CA MET A 56 7.78 -3.96 -7.26
C MET A 56 7.70 -3.17 -8.58
N LYS A 57 8.17 -3.71 -9.71
CA LYS A 57 7.92 -3.13 -11.06
C LYS A 57 6.75 -3.80 -11.80
N ARG A 58 5.67 -4.09 -11.08
CA ARG A 58 4.45 -4.62 -11.69
C ARG A 58 3.45 -3.48 -11.81
N GLY A 59 3.08 -3.15 -13.05
CA GLY A 59 2.04 -2.16 -13.35
C GLY A 59 0.68 -2.59 -12.78
N PRO A 60 -0.31 -1.68 -12.70
CA PRO A 60 -1.60 -1.94 -12.05
C PRO A 60 -2.29 -3.20 -12.57
N ALA A 61 -2.27 -3.44 -13.89
CA ALA A 61 -2.81 -4.64 -14.51
C ALA A 61 -2.23 -5.96 -13.94
N SER A 62 -0.93 -5.98 -13.60
CA SER A 62 -0.31 -7.17 -13.02
C SER A 62 -0.70 -7.37 -11.56
N ILE A 63 -1.01 -6.30 -10.83
CA ILE A 63 -1.51 -6.36 -9.45
C ILE A 63 -2.97 -6.85 -9.44
N GLU A 64 -3.79 -6.36 -10.36
CA GLU A 64 -5.18 -6.79 -10.54
C GLU A 64 -5.27 -8.29 -10.86
N GLU A 65 -4.46 -8.79 -11.78
CA GLU A 65 -4.44 -10.22 -12.12
C GLU A 65 -4.04 -11.10 -10.92
N GLN A 66 -3.09 -10.64 -10.10
CA GLN A 66 -2.71 -11.34 -8.88
C GLN A 66 -3.83 -11.31 -7.83
N ALA A 67 -4.50 -10.18 -7.66
CA ALA A 67 -5.65 -10.06 -6.77
C ALA A 67 -6.81 -10.96 -7.22
N ALA A 68 -7.07 -11.06 -8.53
CA ALA A 68 -8.13 -11.90 -9.07
C ALA A 68 -7.93 -13.39 -8.79
N ARG A 69 -6.67 -13.85 -8.71
CA ARG A 69 -6.29 -15.25 -8.41
C ARG A 69 -6.39 -15.62 -6.93
N LEU A 70 -6.60 -14.65 -6.03
CA LEU A 70 -6.76 -14.94 -4.61
C LEU A 70 -8.07 -15.72 -4.34
N PRO A 71 -8.13 -16.54 -3.27
CA PRO A 71 -9.38 -17.12 -2.79
C PRO A 71 -10.43 -16.04 -2.51
N HIS A 72 -11.72 -16.38 -2.67
CA HIS A 72 -12.84 -15.43 -2.48
C HIS A 72 -12.76 -14.64 -1.18
N ARG A 73 -12.45 -15.31 -0.06
CA ARG A 73 -12.33 -14.68 1.26
C ARG A 73 -11.22 -13.64 1.32
N ASP A 74 -10.07 -13.94 0.71
CA ASP A 74 -8.91 -13.05 0.70
C ASP A 74 -9.12 -11.87 -0.23
N ARG A 75 -9.82 -12.07 -1.35
CA ARG A 75 -10.27 -10.98 -2.23
C ARG A 75 -11.21 -10.02 -1.51
N ALA A 76 -12.21 -10.54 -0.81
CA ALA A 76 -13.15 -9.70 -0.04
C ALA A 76 -12.40 -8.86 1.01
N ARG A 77 -11.46 -9.49 1.73
CA ARG A 77 -10.63 -8.78 2.72
C ARG A 77 -9.71 -7.73 2.08
N LEU A 78 -9.17 -7.99 0.89
CA LEU A 78 -8.37 -7.01 0.16
C LEU A 78 -9.24 -5.85 -0.33
N ALA A 79 -10.41 -6.12 -0.89
CA ALA A 79 -11.35 -5.11 -1.36
C ALA A 79 -11.78 -4.17 -0.23
N LEU A 80 -12.16 -4.71 0.93
CA LEU A 80 -12.51 -3.90 2.10
C LEU A 80 -11.39 -2.94 2.49
N ARG A 81 -10.16 -3.44 2.64
CA ARG A 81 -9.01 -2.59 2.98
C ARG A 81 -8.71 -1.52 1.96
N LEU A 82 -8.94 -1.80 0.67
CA LEU A 82 -8.78 -0.81 -0.38
C LEU A 82 -9.85 0.28 -0.27
N ILE A 83 -11.11 -0.10 -0.05
CA ILE A 83 -12.21 0.85 0.18
C ILE A 83 -11.91 1.74 1.40
N GLU A 84 -11.56 1.13 2.54
CA GLU A 84 -11.17 1.85 3.76
C GLU A 84 -9.98 2.81 3.54
N SER A 85 -9.06 2.47 2.62
CA SER A 85 -7.93 3.34 2.29
C SER A 85 -8.28 4.54 1.41
N LEU A 86 -9.38 4.45 0.64
CA LEU A 86 -9.88 5.53 -0.21
C LEU A 86 -10.75 6.53 0.56
N GLU A 87 -11.24 6.13 1.72
CA GLU A 87 -12.08 6.94 2.61
C GLU A 87 -11.32 7.30 3.90
N PRO A 88 -10.18 8.04 3.84
CA PRO A 88 -9.44 8.44 5.03
C PRO A 88 -10.16 9.60 5.73
N GLY A 89 -11.16 9.31 6.55
CA GLY A 89 -11.94 10.33 7.24
C GLY A 89 -12.92 9.74 8.25
N GLN A 90 -13.44 10.58 9.14
CA GLN A 90 -14.53 10.18 10.03
C GLN A 90 -15.69 9.68 9.19
N GLU A 91 -16.37 8.63 9.66
CA GLU A 91 -17.72 8.29 9.20
C GLU A 91 -18.57 9.54 9.38
N GLU A 92 -18.67 10.36 8.33
CA GLU A 92 -19.71 11.37 8.23
C GLU A 92 -21.03 10.62 8.43
N ASP A 93 -22.03 11.30 9.02
CA ASP A 93 -23.34 10.71 9.19
C ASP A 93 -23.95 10.47 7.79
N VAL A 94 -23.66 9.28 7.25
CA VAL A 94 -24.06 8.86 5.91
C VAL A 94 -25.57 8.96 5.81
N ASP A 95 -26.30 8.61 6.87
CA ASP A 95 -27.76 8.72 6.90
C ASP A 95 -28.21 10.17 6.77
N ALA A 96 -27.54 11.12 7.46
CA ALA A 96 -27.84 12.54 7.32
C ALA A 96 -27.51 13.09 5.92
N LEU A 97 -26.39 12.69 5.31
CA LEU A 97 -26.02 13.09 3.95
C LEU A 97 -26.98 12.53 2.90
N TRP A 98 -27.38 11.27 3.06
CA TRP A 98 -28.37 10.64 2.20
C TRP A 98 -29.74 11.29 2.35
N LEU A 99 -30.13 11.66 3.57
CA LEU A 99 -31.37 12.38 3.82
C LEU A 99 -31.38 13.73 3.11
N ASP A 100 -30.32 14.54 3.28
CA ASP A 100 -30.23 15.86 2.63
C ASP A 100 -30.26 15.74 1.10
N GLU A 101 -29.50 14.80 0.53
CA GLU A 101 -29.51 14.56 -0.92
C GLU A 101 -30.87 14.06 -1.42
N THR A 102 -31.55 13.20 -0.66
CA THR A 102 -32.89 12.71 -1.01
C THR A 102 -33.90 13.87 -1.02
N GLU A 103 -33.89 14.71 0.01
CA GLU A 103 -34.73 15.91 0.07
C GLU A 103 -34.43 16.90 -1.06
N ARG A 104 -33.15 17.08 -1.43
CA ARG A 104 -32.75 17.91 -2.57
C ARG A 104 -33.34 17.36 -3.87
N ARG A 105 -33.21 16.05 -4.13
CA ARG A 105 -33.71 15.41 -5.35
C ARG A 105 -35.22 15.43 -5.47
N VAL A 106 -35.95 15.20 -4.38
CA VAL A 106 -37.42 15.32 -4.36
C VAL A 106 -37.84 16.75 -4.71
N ARG A 107 -37.21 17.76 -4.09
CA ARG A 107 -37.50 19.17 -4.41
C ARG A 107 -37.17 19.55 -5.85
N GLU A 108 -36.14 18.96 -6.45
CA GLU A 108 -35.82 19.16 -7.87
C GLU A 108 -36.83 18.48 -8.79
N TYR A 109 -37.28 17.27 -8.44
CA TYR A 109 -38.32 16.54 -9.16
C TYR A 109 -39.66 17.29 -9.14
N ASP A 110 -40.11 17.73 -7.96
CA ASP A 110 -41.39 18.45 -7.79
C ASP A 110 -41.41 19.77 -8.56
N ARG A 111 -40.27 20.46 -8.64
CA ARG A 111 -40.11 21.71 -9.41
C ARG A 111 -39.96 21.47 -10.91
N ARG A 112 -40.11 20.22 -11.39
CA ARG A 112 -39.86 19.78 -12.77
C ARG A 112 -38.44 20.10 -13.27
N GLY A 113 -37.49 20.23 -12.35
CA GLY A 113 -36.08 20.48 -12.66
C GLY A 113 -35.31 19.21 -13.04
N ALA A 114 -35.89 18.03 -12.79
CA ALA A 114 -35.33 16.74 -13.15
C ALA A 114 -36.23 16.00 -14.15
N THR A 115 -35.63 15.34 -15.13
CA THR A 115 -36.33 14.42 -16.04
C THR A 115 -36.47 13.06 -15.35
N ALA A 116 -37.70 12.65 -15.05
CA ALA A 116 -37.97 11.27 -14.64
C ALA A 116 -38.15 10.34 -15.83
N ARG A 117 -37.81 9.08 -15.61
CA ARG A 117 -38.16 7.95 -16.47
C ARG A 117 -39.12 7.04 -15.70
N ASP A 118 -39.96 6.34 -16.44
CA ASP A 118 -40.79 5.30 -15.85
C ASP A 118 -39.92 4.19 -15.26
N ALA A 119 -40.27 3.73 -14.06
CA ALA A 119 -39.46 2.75 -13.33
C ALA A 119 -39.50 1.37 -13.99
N GLU A 120 -40.66 0.95 -14.51
CA GLU A 120 -40.84 -0.35 -15.16
C GLU A 120 -40.10 -0.38 -16.51
N GLU A 121 -40.14 0.73 -17.26
CA GLU A 121 -39.34 0.89 -18.47
C GLU A 121 -37.82 0.77 -18.17
N ALA A 122 -37.33 1.49 -17.16
CA ALA A 122 -35.91 1.44 -16.80
C ALA A 122 -35.46 0.04 -16.33
N LEU A 123 -36.28 -0.64 -15.53
CA LEU A 123 -35.96 -1.98 -15.03
C LEU A 123 -36.01 -3.03 -16.15
N SER A 124 -37.04 -3.01 -17.00
CA SER A 124 -37.15 -3.94 -18.12
C SER A 124 -36.00 -3.80 -19.12
N GLU A 125 -35.48 -2.58 -19.33
CA GLU A 125 -34.29 -2.34 -20.14
C GLU A 125 -33.06 -3.05 -19.56
N ILE A 126 -32.83 -2.93 -18.25
CA ILE A 126 -31.71 -3.58 -17.54
C ILE A 126 -31.83 -5.10 -17.62
N GLU A 127 -33.02 -5.65 -17.36
CA GLU A 127 -33.26 -7.10 -17.42
C GLU A 127 -32.95 -7.68 -18.82
N ARG A 128 -33.25 -6.92 -19.88
CA ARG A 128 -32.92 -7.32 -21.25
C ARG A 128 -31.41 -7.34 -21.52
N GLN A 129 -30.64 -6.47 -20.87
CA GLN A 129 -29.17 -6.40 -21.04
C GLN A 129 -28.42 -7.50 -20.29
N LEU A 130 -29.04 -8.07 -19.24
CA LEU A 130 -28.44 -9.13 -18.43
C LEU A 130 -28.72 -10.55 -18.94
N LYS A 131 -29.57 -10.71 -19.95
CA LYS A 131 -29.84 -11.98 -20.66
C LYS A 131 -28.94 -12.15 -21.87
#